data_AF-A0A1E4C769-F1
#
_entry.id   AF-A0A1E4C769-F1
#
_cell.length_a   1.000
_cell.length_b   1.000
_cell.length_c   1.000
_cell.angle_alpha   90.00
_cell.angle_beta   90.00
_cell.angle_gamma   90.00
#
_symmetry.space_group_name_H-M   'P 1'
#
loop_
_entity.id
_entity.type
_entity.pdbx_description
1 polymer ?
#
loop_
_entity_poly.entity_id
_entity_poly.type
_entity_poly.pdbx_seq_one_letter_code
_entity_poly.pdbx_strand_id
1 'polypeptide(L)' 'MQAILAAGARRTLKKAQISTYIGNCAAVATYERAGFRIERERRDPAFAAILQAPGMITMTRGLP' A
#
# COMPACT_ATOMS: atom_id res chain seq x y z
N MET A 1 6.97 9.37 -5.30
CA MET A 1 6.81 9.00 -3.87
C MET A 1 7.16 10.14 -2.92
N GLN A 2 8.41 10.63 -2.89
CA GLN A 2 8.84 11.64 -1.90
C GLN A 2 7.98 12.91 -1.89
N ALA A 3 7.61 13.44 -3.05
CA ALA A 3 6.74 14.62 -3.14
C ALA A 3 5.36 14.41 -2.46
N ILE A 4 4.79 13.20 -2.58
CA ILE A 4 3.49 12.85 -1.98
C ILE A 4 3.62 12.73 -0.46
N LEU A 5 4.70 12.10 0.03
CA LEU A 5 4.97 11.98 1.46
C LEU A 5 5.21 13.36 2.10
N ALA A 6 5.97 14.24 1.44
CA ALA A 6 6.19 15.60 1.88
C ALA A 6 4.89 16.42 1.90
N ALA A 7 4.03 16.26 0.90
CA ALA A 7 2.71 16.88 0.90
C ALA A 7 1.83 16.40 2.07
N GLY A 8 1.90 15.10 2.41
CA GLY A 8 1.21 14.54 3.57
C GLY A 8 1.72 15.12 4.90
N ALA A 9 3.04 15.18 5.08
CA ALA A 9 3.66 15.76 6.27
C ALA A 9 3.31 17.25 6.44
N ARG A 10 3.32 18.04 5.36
CA ARG A 10 2.88 19.45 5.38
C ARG A 10 1.41 19.62 5.78
N ARG A 11 0.59 18.60 5.57
CA ARG A 11 -0.82 18.55 5.97
C ARG A 11 -1.02 17.91 7.35
N THR A 12 0.05 17.78 8.13
CA THR A 12 0.08 17.19 9.48
C THR A 12 -0.48 15.75 9.57
N LEU A 13 -0.57 15.06 8.43
CA LEU A 13 -0.96 13.66 8.37
C LEU A 13 0.12 12.81 9.04
N LYS A 14 -0.31 11.81 9.82
CA LYS A 14 0.60 10.94 10.59
C LYS A 14 0.93 9.63 9.90
N LYS A 15 0.18 9.27 8.86
CA LYS A 15 0.30 7.97 8.17
C LYS A 15 0.08 8.14 6.68
N ALA A 16 1.01 7.60 5.90
CA ALA A 16 0.81 7.33 4.48
C ALA A 16 0.30 5.90 4.31
N GLN A 17 -0.63 5.72 3.37
CA GLN A 17 -1.22 4.42 3.05
C GLN A 17 -1.19 4.20 1.54
N ILE A 18 -0.92 2.97 1.12
CA ILE A 18 -1.05 2.53 -0.26
C ILE A 18 -1.62 1.12 -0.29
N SER A 19 -2.39 0.80 -1.33
CA SER A 19 -2.86 -0.56 -1.56
C SER A 19 -2.35 -1.08 -2.91
N THR A 20 -2.04 -2.37 -2.97
CA THR A 20 -1.62 -3.07 -4.18
C THR A 20 -2.26 -4.45 -4.23
N TYR A 21 -2.20 -5.14 -5.37
CA TYR A 21 -2.77 -6.49 -5.50
C TYR A 21 -1.95 -7.53 -4.74
N ILE A 22 -2.63 -8.50 -4.14
CA ILE A 22 -1.97 -9.71 -3.62
C ILE A 22 -1.27 -10.40 -4.79
N GLY A 23 0.01 -10.73 -4.62
CA GLY A 23 0.86 -11.32 -5.66
C GLY A 23 1.70 -10.31 -6.45
N ASN A 24 1.48 -8.99 -6.29
CA ASN A 24 2.36 -7.99 -6.90
C ASN A 24 3.65 -7.80 -6.08
N CYS A 25 4.53 -8.80 -6.13
CA CYS A 25 5.77 -8.85 -5.35
C CYS A 25 6.70 -7.66 -5.66
N ALA A 26 6.73 -7.20 -6.92
CA ALA A 26 7.55 -6.06 -7.32
C ALA A 26 7.08 -4.74 -6.65
N ALA A 27 5.76 -4.51 -6.61
CA ALA A 27 5.20 -3.34 -5.93
C ALA A 27 5.44 -3.41 -4.43
N VAL A 28 5.17 -4.56 -3.79
CA VAL A 28 5.43 -4.76 -2.36
C VAL A 28 6.89 -4.47 -2.03
N ALA A 29 7.84 -5.09 -2.74
CA ALA A 29 9.27 -4.87 -2.52
C ALA A 29 9.68 -3.41 -2.74
N THR A 30 9.03 -2.69 -3.65
CA THR A 30 9.29 -1.26 -3.87
C THR A 30 8.79 -0.42 -2.68
N TYR A 31 7.60 -0.70 -2.17
CA TYR A 31 7.03 0.02 -1.03
C TYR A 31 7.74 -0.31 0.29
N GLU A 32 8.15 -1.57 0.49
CA GLU A 32 8.95 -1.97 1.65
C GLU A 32 10.29 -1.25 1.70
N ARG A 33 10.99 -1.13 0.57
CA ARG A 33 12.22 -0.31 0.45
C ARG A 33 11.96 1.16 0.74
N ALA A 34 10.76 1.64 0.43
CA ALA A 34 10.33 3.00 0.76
C ALA A 34 9.84 3.16 2.22
N GLY A 35 9.97 2.13 3.06
CA GLY A 35 9.63 2.17 4.48
C GLY A 35 8.16 1.88 4.80
N PHE A 36 7.37 1.42 3.84
CA PHE A 36 6.04 0.91 4.12
C PHE A 36 6.11 -0.51 4.72
N ARG A 37 5.06 -0.87 5.45
CA ARG A 37 4.86 -2.21 6.03
C ARG A 37 3.45 -2.67 5.74
N ILE A 38 3.27 -3.96 5.52
CA ILE A 38 1.93 -4.54 5.34
C ILE A 38 1.13 -4.35 6.63
N GLU A 39 -0.02 -3.69 6.51
CA GLU A 39 -0.95 -3.48 7.63
C GLU A 39 -2.14 -4.43 7.53
N ARG A 40 -2.57 -4.79 6.32
CA ARG A 40 -3.75 -5.63 6.09
C ARG A 40 -3.69 -6.35 4.74
N GLU A 41 -4.15 -7.59 4.70
CA GLU A 41 -4.59 -8.26 3.47
C GLU A 41 -6.12 -8.38 3.45
N ARG A 42 -6.73 -8.11 2.31
CA ARG A 42 -8.15 -8.37 2.07
C ARG A 42 -8.29 -9.26 0.85
N ARG A 43 -8.76 -10.48 1.05
CA ARG A 43 -9.11 -11.44 -0.01
C ARG A 43 -10.60 -11.41 -0.26
N ASP A 44 -10.98 -11.51 -1.52
CA ASP A 44 -12.38 -11.47 -1.96
C ASP A 44 -12.54 -12.33 -3.23
N PRO A 45 -13.30 -13.44 -3.19
CA PRO A 45 -13.49 -14.31 -4.34
C PRO A 45 -14.14 -13.63 -5.55
N ALA A 46 -15.07 -12.70 -5.34
CA ALA A 46 -15.72 -11.97 -6.44
C ALA A 46 -14.73 -11.00 -7.08
N PHE A 47 -13.91 -10.33 -6.26
CA PHE A 47 -12.79 -9.52 -6.74
C PHE A 47 -11.80 -10.35 -7.56
N ALA A 48 -11.47 -11.55 -7.10
CA ALA A 48 -10.55 -12.44 -7.79
C ALA A 48 -11.07 -12.89 -9.15
N ALA A 49 -12.36 -13.19 -9.26
CA ALA A 49 -12.98 -13.55 -10.54
C ALA A 49 -12.90 -12.40 -11.56
N ILE A 50 -13.11 -11.15 -11.12
CA ILE A 50 -13.14 -9.99 -12.02
C ILE A 50 -11.74 -9.49 -12.37
N LEU A 51 -10.89 -9.33 -11.36
CA LEU A 51 -9.59 -8.65 -11.48
C LEU A 51 -8.41 -9.61 -11.61
N GLN A 52 -8.66 -10.92 -11.57
CA GLN A 52 -7.64 -11.96 -11.71
C GLN A 52 -6.51 -11.83 -10.67
N ALA A 53 -6.85 -11.31 -9.49
CA ALA A 53 -5.96 -11.16 -8.35
C ALA A 53 -6.70 -11.56 -7.06
N PRO A 54 -6.07 -12.32 -6.14
CA PRO A 54 -6.76 -12.84 -4.94
C PRO A 54 -7.39 -11.77 -4.02
N GLY A 55 -6.95 -10.52 -4.16
CA GLY A 55 -7.38 -9.40 -3.35
C GLY A 55 -6.36 -8.27 -3.31
N MET A 56 -6.41 -7.48 -2.24
CA MET A 56 -5.56 -6.30 -2.04
C MET A 56 -4.75 -6.41 -0.75
N ILE A 57 -3.51 -5.95 -0.81
CA ILE A 57 -2.64 -5.67 0.33
C ILE A 57 -2.68 -4.17 0.58
N THR A 58 -2.91 -3.76 1.82
CA THR A 58 -2.73 -2.39 2.28
C THR A 58 -1.44 -2.29 3.07
N MET A 59 -0.61 -1.32 2.72
CA MET A 59 0.65 -1.02 3.37
C MET A 59 0.66 0.40 3.91
N THR A 60 1.29 0.61 5.07
CA THR A 60 1.38 1.91 5.73
C THR A 60 2.80 2.28 6.11
N ARG A 61 3.03 3.60 6.20
CA ARG A 61 4.29 4.20 6.67
C ARG A 61 3.97 5.40 7.54
N GLY A 62 4.65 5.54 8.67
CA GLY A 62 4.57 6.74 9.50
C GLY A 62 5.17 7.97 8.80
N LEU A 63 4.51 9.11 8.94
CA LEU A 63 5.04 10.41 8.50
C LEU A 63 5.59 11.18 9.72
N PRO A 64 6.66 11.98 9.54
CA PRO A 64 7.21 12.83 10.60
C PRO A 64 6.21 13.91 11.07
#